data_AF-A0AAW6XPI9-F1
#
_entry.id   AF-A0AAW6XPI9-F1
#
_cell.length_a   1.000
_cell.length_b   1.000
_cell.length_c   1.000
_cell.angle_alpha   90.00
_cell.angle_beta   90.00
_cell.angle_gamma   90.00
#
_symmetry.space_group_name_H-M   'P 1'
#
loop_
_entity.id
_entity.type
_entity.pdbx_description
1 polymer ?
#
loop_
_entity_poly.entity_id
_entity_poly.type
_entity_poly.pdbx_seq_one_letter_code
_entity_poly.pdbx_strand_id
1 'polypeptide(L)' 'LGGQKQKARKLKIKDAMKLLIEEEAAKLVNPEELKQDAIDAVEQHGIVFIDEIDKICKRGESSGPDVSREGVQRDLLPLV' A
#
# COMPACT_ATOMS: atom_id res chain seq x y z
N LEU A 1 -2.40 -33.26 -3.13
CA LEU A 1 -2.84 -32.31 -4.19
C LEU A 1 -1.76 -32.32 -5.26
N GLY A 2 -2.09 -32.83 -6.45
CA GLY A 2 -1.12 -33.25 -7.46
C GLY A 2 -0.30 -32.10 -8.03
N GLY A 3 1.03 -32.24 -8.00
CA GLY A 3 1.96 -31.29 -8.62
C GLY A 3 1.62 -31.11 -10.09
N GLN A 4 1.43 -29.85 -10.49
CA GLN A 4 1.22 -29.49 -11.89
C GLN A 4 2.38 -30.04 -12.71
N LYS A 5 2.08 -30.94 -13.66
CA LYS A 5 3.07 -31.46 -14.60
C LYS A 5 3.62 -30.29 -15.42
N GLN A 6 4.87 -29.92 -15.19
CA GLN A 6 5.56 -28.95 -16.03
C GLN A 6 5.65 -29.51 -17.47
N LYS A 7 5.03 -28.82 -18.43
CA LYS A 7 5.16 -29.15 -19.85
C LYS A 7 6.49 -28.61 -20.37
N ALA A 8 7.36 -29.49 -20.83
CA ALA A 8 8.56 -29.09 -21.53
C ALA A 8 8.19 -28.37 -22.84
N ARG A 9 8.72 -27.16 -23.05
CA ARG A 9 8.63 -26.42 -24.32
C ARG A 9 10.04 -26.19 -24.86
N LYS A 10 10.20 -26.16 -26.18
CA LYS A 10 11.45 -25.69 -26.82
C LYS A 10 11.42 -24.18 -26.95
N LEU A 11 12.52 -23.53 -26.60
CA LEU A 11 12.72 -22.08 -26.68
C LEU A 11 14.20 -21.78 -26.93
N LYS A 12 14.51 -20.57 -27.40
CA LYS A 12 15.90 -20.12 -27.57
C LYS A 12 16.50 -19.85 -26.18
N ILE A 13 17.80 -20.14 -26.01
CA ILE A 13 18.52 -19.96 -24.74
C ILE A 13 18.34 -18.54 -24.17
N LYS A 14 18.42 -17.53 -25.05
CA LYS A 14 18.23 -16.12 -24.66
C LYS A 14 16.86 -15.82 -24.02
N ASP A 15 15.82 -16.54 -24.44
CA ASP A 15 14.46 -16.34 -23.95
C ASP A 15 14.23 -17.18 -22.68
N ALA A 16 14.93 -18.31 -22.55
CA ALA A 16 14.91 -19.16 -21.36
C ALA A 16 15.53 -18.46 -20.15
N MET A 17 16.63 -17.75 -20.35
CA MET A 17 17.33 -17.04 -19.27
C MET A 17 16.42 -16.01 -18.59
N LYS A 18 15.65 -15.24 -19.36
CA LYS A 18 14.70 -14.26 -18.80
C LYS A 18 13.62 -14.92 -17.95
N LEU A 19 13.03 -16.00 -18.46
CA LEU A 19 11.94 -16.70 -17.77
C LEU A 19 12.41 -17.37 -16.48
N LEU A 20 13.61 -17.95 -16.48
CA LEU A 20 14.19 -18.54 -15.27
C LEU A 20 14.47 -17.48 -14.21
N ILE A 21 14.97 -16.30 -14.61
CA ILE A 21 15.18 -15.18 -13.68
C ILE A 21 13.84 -14.74 -13.06
N GLU A 22 12.80 -14.56 -13.88
CA GLU A 22 11.47 -14.18 -13.39
C GLU A 22 10.88 -15.23 -12.45
N GLU A 23 11.04 -16.52 -12.77
CA GLU A 23 10.55 -17.63 -11.95
C GLU A 23 11.27 -17.71 -10.59
N GLU A 24 12.61 -17.60 -10.58
CA GLU A 24 13.38 -17.63 -9.35
C GLU A 24 13.17 -16.36 -8.51
N ALA A 25 13.03 -15.19 -9.14
CA ALA A 25 12.69 -13.95 -8.44
C ALA A 25 11.33 -14.08 -7.73
N ALA A 26 10.34 -14.70 -8.36
CA ALA A 26 9.04 -14.91 -7.74
C ALA A 26 9.09 -15.88 -6.54
N LYS A 27 10.00 -16.86 -6.55
CA LYS A 27 10.20 -17.79 -5.41
C LYS A 27 10.88 -17.14 -4.21
N LEU A 28 11.71 -16.12 -4.45
CA LEU A 28 12.43 -15.40 -3.40
C LEU A 28 11.54 -14.41 -2.63
N VAL A 29 10.36 -14.07 -3.16
CA VAL A 29 9.42 -13.17 -2.48
C VAL A 29 8.53 -13.97 -1.55
N ASN A 30 8.62 -13.70 -0.25
CA ASN A 30 7.66 -14.17 0.74
C ASN A 30 6.58 -13.09 0.97
N PRO A 31 5.33 -13.32 0.53
CA PRO A 31 4.28 -12.31 0.67
C PRO A 31 3.94 -11.93 2.11
N GLU A 32 4.14 -12.83 3.07
CA GLU A 32 3.83 -12.56 4.47
C GLU A 32 4.91 -11.68 5.13
N GLU A 33 6.17 -11.95 4.83
CA GLU A 33 7.31 -11.12 5.27
C GLU A 33 7.20 -9.71 4.66
N LEU A 34 6.92 -9.63 3.36
CA LEU A 34 6.73 -8.35 2.65
C LEU A 34 5.59 -7.51 3.27
N LYS A 35 4.49 -8.14 3.68
CA LYS A 35 3.39 -7.43 4.34
C LYS A 35 3.81 -6.89 5.70
N GLN A 36 4.54 -7.69 6.48
CA GLN A 36 5.02 -7.27 7.79
C GLN A 36 5.96 -6.07 7.65
N ASP A 37 6.95 -6.16 6.76
CA ASP A 37 7.89 -5.07 6.50
C ASP A 37 7.18 -3.79 6.03
N ALA A 38 6.13 -3.93 5.22
CA ALA A 38 5.34 -2.79 4.75
C ALA A 38 4.53 -2.14 5.88
N ILE A 39 3.95 -2.95 6.78
CA ILE A 39 3.25 -2.45 7.97
C ILE A 39 4.24 -1.71 8.87
N ASP A 40 5.36 -2.34 9.20
CA ASP A 40 6.40 -1.78 10.06
C ASP A 40 6.93 -0.45 9.50
N ALA A 41 7.16 -0.39 8.18
CA ALA A 41 7.62 0.83 7.51
C ALA A 41 6.60 1.98 7.61
N VAL A 42 5.31 1.70 7.44
CA VAL A 42 4.25 2.71 7.55
C VAL A 42 4.05 3.13 9.01
N GLU A 43 4.12 2.20 9.97
CA GLU A 43 3.97 2.51 11.38
C GLU A 43 5.14 3.33 11.94
N GLN A 44 6.38 3.00 11.57
CA GLN A 44 7.58 3.66 12.12
C GLN A 44 8.01 4.91 11.34
N HIS A 45 7.73 4.96 10.04
CA HIS A 45 8.27 5.99 9.13
C HIS A 45 7.22 6.61 8.22
N GLY A 46 5.94 6.29 8.40
CA GLY A 46 4.84 6.82 7.61
C GLY A 46 4.78 8.35 7.69
N ILE A 47 4.58 8.98 6.54
CA ILE A 47 4.37 10.43 6.44
C ILE A 47 3.00 10.66 5.81
N VAL A 48 2.13 11.35 6.55
CA VAL A 48 0.81 11.75 6.06
C VAL A 48 0.84 13.24 5.75
N PHE A 49 0.59 13.60 4.49
CA PHE A 49 0.44 14.99 4.06
C PHE A 49 -1.05 15.30 3.91
N ILE A 50 -1.53 16.28 4.68
CA ILE A 50 -2.91 16.77 4.62
C ILE A 50 -2.88 18.12 3.91
N ASP A 51 -3.31 18.13 2.65
CA ASP A 51 -3.41 19.36 1.86
C ASP A 51 -4.71 20.12 2.19
N GLU A 52 -4.68 21.44 2.00
CA GLU A 52 -5.84 22.33 2.18
C GLU A 52 -6.57 22.15 3.53
N ILE A 53 -5.84 21.80 4.60
CA ILE A 53 -6.40 21.61 5.95
C ILE A 53 -7.14 22.87 6.46
N ASP A 54 -6.75 24.04 5.95
CA ASP A 54 -7.38 25.32 6.24
C ASP A 54 -8.83 25.41 5.76
N LYS A 55 -9.24 24.61 4.76
CA LYS A 55 -10.64 24.56 4.30
C LYS A 55 -11.58 23.91 5.31
N ILE A 56 -11.06 23.06 6.19
CA ILE A 56 -11.84 22.41 7.25
C ILE A 56 -11.71 23.12 8.60
N CYS A 57 -10.67 23.93 8.83
CA CYS A 57 -10.51 24.73 10.05
C CYS A 57 -11.49 25.91 10.11
N LYS A 58 -12.19 26.10 11.24
CA LYS A 58 -13.04 27.29 11.45
C LYS A 58 -12.19 28.52 11.78
N ARG A 59 -12.55 29.68 11.21
CA ARG A 59 -12.05 30.99 11.63
C ARG A 59 -13.05 31.65 12.59
N GLY A 60 -13.03 31.30 13.88
CA GLY A 60 -13.72 32.03 14.96
C GLY A 60 -15.27 31.99 15.02
N GLU A 61 -15.78 31.84 16.25
CA GLU A 61 -17.13 32.10 16.85
C GLU A 61 -18.44 32.09 16.03
N SER A 62 -18.48 31.59 14.80
CA SER A 62 -19.74 31.52 14.03
C SER A 62 -20.41 30.15 14.16
N SER A 63 -21.56 30.14 14.84
CA SER A 63 -22.53 29.04 14.93
C SER A 63 -23.32 28.94 13.61
N GLY A 64 -22.74 28.31 12.58
CA GLY A 64 -23.36 28.08 11.26
C GLY A 64 -23.24 26.61 10.82
N PRO A 65 -23.62 26.21 9.58
CA PRO A 65 -23.75 24.80 9.16
C PRO A 65 -22.39 24.07 9.09
N ASP A 66 -21.87 23.73 10.25
CA ASP A 66 -20.49 23.28 10.49
C ASP A 66 -20.34 21.77 10.59
N VAL A 67 -21.46 21.02 10.57
CA VAL A 67 -21.49 19.58 10.82
C VAL A 67 -20.59 18.80 9.86
N SER A 68 -20.47 19.24 8.61
CA SER A 68 -19.62 18.58 7.61
C SER A 68 -18.13 18.86 7.78
N ARG A 69 -17.73 20.01 8.33
CA ARG A 69 -16.31 20.38 8.50
C ARG A 69 -15.78 19.85 9.83
N GLU A 70 -16.58 19.97 10.89
CA GLU A 70 -16.29 19.35 12.18
C GLU A 70 -16.30 17.83 12.10
N GLY A 71 -17.19 17.25 11.29
CA GLY A 71 -17.21 15.81 11.03
C GLY A 71 -15.88 15.30 10.47
N VAL A 72 -15.34 15.97 9.43
CA VAL A 72 -14.04 15.60 8.85
C VAL A 72 -12.90 15.74 9.86
N GLN A 73 -12.89 16.82 10.66
CA GLN A 73 -11.88 16.96 11.72
C GLN A 73 -11.98 15.84 12.76
N ARG A 74 -13.19 15.53 13.23
CA ARG A 74 -13.44 14.46 14.21
C ARG A 74 -13.00 13.11 13.66
N ASP A 75 -13.23 12.87 12.38
CA ASP A 75 -12.87 11.61 11.72
C ASP A 75 -11.35 11.49 11.47
N LEU A 76 -10.61 12.61 11.49
CA LEU A 76 -9.14 12.62 11.44
C LEU A 76 -8.48 12.43 12.83
N LEU A 77 -9.20 12.68 13.94
CA LEU A 77 -8.65 12.54 15.30
C LEU A 77 -8.10 11.14 15.64
N PRO A 78 -8.70 10.02 15.18
CA PRO A 78 -8.16 8.69 15.45
C PRO A 78 -6.82 8.38 14.75
N LEU A 79 -6.42 9.21 13.78
CA LEU A 79 -5.21 9.00 12.95
C LEU A 79 -3.99 9.78 13.48
N VAL A 80 -4.16 10.61 14.51
CA VAL A 80 -3.12 11.49 15.09
C VAL A 80 -2.75 11.11 16.51
#